data_AF-A0A838WJG4-F1
#
_entry.id   AF-A0A838WJG4-F1
#
_cell.length_a   1.000
_cell.length_b   1.000
_cell.length_c   1.000
_cell.angle_alpha   90.00
_cell.angle_beta   90.00
_cell.angle_gamma   90.00
#
_symmetry.space_group_name_H-M   'P 1'
#
loop_
_entity.id
_entity.type
_entity.pdbx_description
1 polymer ?
#
loop_
_entity_poly.entity_id
_entity_poly.type
_entity_poly.pdbx_seq_one_letter_code
_entity_poly.pdbx_strand_id
1 'polypeptide(L)'
;IFKDIPDLEGDLRYNINTFTIKLGKKAVFDLALWLLTFCYIGMIIVGMFQLAEINPTFLVISHTIPLIFLWSKSQKVNLESKKEIAKFYQLIWKMFFLEYLIFPISAFLN
;
A
#
# COMPACT_ATOMS: atom_id res chain seq x y z
N ILE A 1 6.10 7.15 -4.28
CA ILE A 1 5.15 7.96 -5.08
C ILE A 1 3.97 8.48 -4.27
N PHE A 2 3.33 7.70 -3.38
CA PHE A 2 2.18 8.19 -2.60
C PHE A 2 2.53 9.38 -1.70
N LYS A 3 3.75 9.35 -1.11
CA LYS A 3 4.26 10.41 -0.24
C LYS A 3 4.25 11.80 -0.90
N ASP A 4 4.33 11.84 -2.22
CA ASP A 4 4.45 13.07 -2.99
C ASP A 4 3.07 13.73 -3.26
N ILE A 5 1.95 13.08 -2.88
CA ILE A 5 0.60 13.65 -3.00
C ILE A 5 0.36 14.80 -2.00
N PRO A 6 0.60 14.64 -0.69
CA PRO A 6 0.45 15.74 0.27
C PRO A 6 1.46 16.87 0.08
N ASP A 7 2.60 16.61 -0.55
CA ASP A 7 3.71 17.56 -0.75
C ASP A 7 3.54 18.47 -1.98
N LEU A 8 2.47 18.30 -2.77
CA LEU A 8 2.24 18.97 -4.05
C LEU A 8 2.48 20.49 -4.04
N GLU A 9 1.95 21.20 -3.06
CA GLU A 9 2.11 22.67 -2.97
C GLU A 9 3.56 23.08 -2.68
N GLY A 10 4.28 22.29 -1.88
CA GLY A 10 5.69 22.51 -1.62
C GLY A 10 6.52 22.26 -2.86
N ASP A 11 6.27 21.13 -3.54
CA ASP A 11 6.96 20.77 -4.77
C ASP A 11 6.77 21.83 -5.87
N LEU A 12 5.54 22.34 -6.04
CA LEU A 12 5.25 23.42 -6.98
C LEU A 12 6.00 24.71 -6.63
N ARG A 13 6.04 25.09 -5.34
CA ARG A 13 6.73 26.30 -4.87
C ARG A 13 8.24 26.24 -5.15
N TYR A 14 8.84 25.07 -5.05
CA TYR A 14 10.28 24.86 -5.23
C TYR A 14 10.65 24.32 -6.62
N ASN A 15 9.70 24.31 -7.57
CA ASN A 15 9.90 23.80 -8.94
C ASN A 15 10.44 22.35 -8.99
N ILE A 16 10.06 21.51 -8.03
CA ILE A 16 10.43 20.09 -7.99
C ILE A 16 9.45 19.32 -8.85
N ASN A 17 9.91 18.71 -9.94
CA ASN A 17 9.05 17.97 -10.87
C ASN A 17 8.75 16.54 -10.37
N THR A 18 7.67 16.37 -9.61
CA THR A 18 7.20 15.05 -9.13
C THR A 18 6.12 14.43 -10.03
N PHE A 19 5.86 13.13 -9.87
CA PHE A 19 4.76 12.45 -10.58
C PHE A 19 3.40 13.05 -10.23
N THR A 20 3.21 13.53 -9.00
CA THR A 20 1.96 14.20 -8.59
C THR A 20 1.72 15.47 -9.40
N ILE A 21 2.76 16.24 -9.70
CA ILE A 21 2.66 17.43 -10.55
C ILE A 21 2.33 17.06 -12.00
N LYS A 22 2.97 16.01 -12.53
CA LYS A 22 2.81 15.62 -13.95
C LYS A 22 1.49 14.91 -14.24
N LEU A 23 1.00 14.06 -13.33
CA LEU A 23 -0.13 13.16 -13.54
C LEU A 23 -1.37 13.54 -12.71
N GLY A 24 -1.20 14.38 -11.70
CA GLY A 24 -2.25 14.75 -10.75
C GLY A 24 -2.40 13.79 -9.57
N LYS A 25 -3.04 14.29 -8.49
CA LYS A 25 -3.24 13.56 -7.23
C LYS A 25 -3.95 12.22 -7.43
N LYS A 26 -5.02 12.18 -8.23
CA LYS A 26 -5.84 10.98 -8.46
C LYS A 26 -5.07 9.87 -9.17
N ALA A 27 -4.35 10.20 -10.23
CA ALA A 27 -3.59 9.21 -10.99
C ALA A 27 -2.47 8.59 -10.14
N VAL A 28 -1.75 9.40 -9.34
CA VAL A 28 -0.71 8.89 -8.44
C VAL A 28 -1.31 8.06 -7.29
N PHE A 29 -2.47 8.46 -6.77
CA PHE A 29 -3.19 7.68 -5.76
C PHE A 29 -3.55 6.29 -6.31
N ASP A 30 -4.15 6.23 -7.50
CA ASP A 30 -4.55 4.97 -8.13
C ASP A 30 -3.35 4.10 -8.47
N LEU A 31 -2.27 4.70 -9.01
CA LEU A 31 -1.04 3.98 -9.34
C LEU A 31 -0.43 3.34 -8.08
N ALA A 32 -0.39 4.07 -6.97
CA ALA A 32 0.11 3.53 -5.71
C ALA A 32 -0.79 2.41 -5.14
N LEU A 33 -2.12 2.59 -5.22
CA LEU A 33 -3.07 1.58 -4.77
C LEU A 33 -2.95 0.28 -5.58
N TRP A 34 -2.83 0.39 -6.90
CA TRP A 34 -2.64 -0.76 -7.78
C TRP A 34 -1.29 -1.44 -7.56
N LEU A 35 -0.21 -0.67 -7.39
CA LEU A 35 1.10 -1.23 -7.08
C LEU A 35 1.06 -2.06 -5.79
N LEU A 36 0.49 -1.52 -4.71
CA LEU A 36 0.31 -2.25 -3.46
C LEU A 36 -0.55 -3.50 -3.65
N THR A 37 -1.63 -3.38 -4.42
CA THR A 37 -2.50 -4.53 -4.75
C THR A 37 -1.72 -5.65 -5.43
N PHE A 38 -0.86 -5.34 -6.40
CA PHE A 38 -0.01 -6.35 -7.05
C PHE A 38 0.98 -7.00 -6.09
N CYS A 39 1.58 -6.25 -5.16
CA CYS A 39 2.45 -6.82 -4.13
C CYS A 39 1.69 -7.81 -3.23
N TYR A 40 0.52 -7.42 -2.72
CA TYR A 40 -0.32 -8.29 -1.89
C TYR A 40 -0.80 -9.53 -2.65
N ILE A 41 -1.27 -9.38 -3.89
CA ILE A 41 -1.69 -10.50 -4.74
C ILE A 41 -0.50 -11.43 -5.02
N GLY A 42 0.70 -10.90 -5.28
CA GLY A 42 1.90 -11.70 -5.48
C GLY A 42 2.19 -12.62 -4.29
N MET A 43 2.10 -12.10 -3.07
CA MET A 43 2.29 -12.92 -1.86
C MET A 43 1.19 -13.94 -1.65
N ILE A 44 -0.07 -13.60 -1.97
CA ILE A 44 -1.18 -14.56 -1.95
C ILE A 44 -0.92 -15.70 -2.94
N ILE A 45 -0.46 -15.41 -4.16
CA ILE A 45 -0.08 -16.40 -5.17
C ILE A 45 1.05 -17.30 -4.64
N VAL A 46 2.09 -16.73 -4.04
CA VAL A 46 3.18 -17.51 -3.41
C VAL A 46 2.63 -18.52 -2.39
N GLY A 47 1.70 -18.10 -1.53
CA GLY A 47 1.06 -18.99 -0.56
C GLY A 47 0.15 -20.04 -1.20
N MET A 48 -0.67 -19.66 -2.17
CA MET A 48 -1.60 -20.57 -2.87
C MET A 48 -0.88 -21.69 -3.62
N PHE A 49 0.25 -21.38 -4.25
CA PHE A 49 1.05 -22.34 -5.02
C PHE A 49 2.21 -22.94 -4.20
N GLN A 50 2.29 -22.63 -2.91
CA GLN A 50 3.34 -23.12 -2.00
C GLN A 50 4.76 -22.91 -2.57
N LEU A 51 5.02 -21.73 -3.14
CA LEU A 51 6.28 -21.42 -3.83
C LEU A 51 7.45 -21.14 -2.87
N ALA A 52 7.22 -21.24 -1.57
CA ALA A 52 8.20 -21.01 -0.52
C ALA A 52 7.92 -21.93 0.69
N GLU A 53 8.97 -22.27 1.44
CA GLU A 53 8.90 -23.06 2.68
C GLU A 53 8.44 -22.18 3.86
N ILE A 54 7.20 -21.68 3.78
CA ILE A 54 6.53 -20.88 4.81
C ILE A 54 5.07 -21.31 4.92
N ASN A 55 4.43 -21.08 6.05
CA ASN A 55 3.06 -21.49 6.29
C ASN A 55 2.09 -20.85 5.28
N PRO A 56 1.53 -21.62 4.32
CA PRO A 56 0.80 -21.05 3.18
C PRO A 56 -0.56 -20.48 3.58
N THR A 57 -1.26 -21.16 4.50
CA THR A 57 -2.57 -20.73 5.01
C THR A 57 -2.44 -19.40 5.74
N PHE A 58 -1.44 -19.28 6.62
CA PHE A 58 -1.18 -18.03 7.33
C PHE A 58 -0.82 -16.92 6.35
N LEU A 59 0.04 -17.18 5.37
CA LEU A 59 0.45 -16.18 4.37
C LEU A 59 -0.75 -15.66 3.56
N VAL A 60 -1.61 -16.54 3.05
CA VAL A 60 -2.80 -16.15 2.27
C VAL A 60 -3.76 -15.30 3.09
N ILE A 61 -4.07 -15.71 4.33
CA ILE A 61 -5.00 -14.98 5.20
C ILE A 61 -4.43 -13.62 5.60
N SER A 62 -3.16 -13.60 6.03
CA SER A 62 -2.47 -12.39 6.50
C SER A 62 -2.26 -11.34 5.41
N HIS A 63 -2.29 -11.72 4.13
CA HIS A 63 -2.22 -10.78 3.00
C HIS A 63 -3.61 -10.42 2.44
N THR A 64 -4.59 -11.34 2.48
CA THR A 64 -5.95 -11.08 1.98
C THR A 64 -6.69 -10.06 2.85
N ILE A 65 -6.61 -10.19 4.18
CA ILE A 65 -7.33 -9.30 5.11
C ILE A 65 -6.87 -7.83 4.96
N PRO A 66 -5.56 -7.51 4.99
CA PRO A 66 -5.09 -6.15 4.78
C PRO A 66 -5.44 -5.62 3.39
N LEU A 67 -5.39 -6.44 2.33
CA LEU A 67 -5.76 -6.00 0.99
C LEU A 67 -7.22 -5.55 0.91
N ILE A 68 -8.16 -6.32 1.49
CA ILE A 68 -9.57 -5.93 1.57
C ILE A 68 -9.73 -4.64 2.37
N PHE A 69 -9.01 -4.52 3.50
CA PHE A 69 -9.04 -3.33 4.34
C PHE A 69 -8.51 -2.08 3.61
N LEU A 70 -7.42 -2.21 2.85
CA LEU A 70 -6.81 -1.15 2.05
C LEU A 70 -7.82 -0.60 1.03
N TRP A 71 -8.48 -1.48 0.27
CA TRP A 71 -9.49 -1.09 -0.72
C TRP A 71 -10.74 -0.47 -0.07
N SER A 72 -11.20 -1.01 1.05
CA SER A 72 -12.32 -0.42 1.81
C SER A 72 -12.01 1.01 2.28
N LYS A 73 -10.76 1.26 2.68
CA LYS A 73 -10.32 2.60 3.10
C LYS A 73 -10.07 3.52 1.92
N SER A 74 -9.54 3.02 0.80
CA SER A 74 -9.21 3.85 -0.36
C SER A 74 -10.44 4.52 -0.99
N GLN A 75 -11.58 3.83 -1.01
CA GLN A 75 -12.85 4.34 -1.53
C GLN A 75 -13.41 5.54 -0.75
N LYS A 76 -12.94 5.75 0.49
CA LYS A 76 -13.44 6.79 1.40
C LYS A 76 -12.55 8.01 1.47
N VAL A 77 -11.41 8.02 0.77
CA VAL A 77 -10.42 9.11 0.86
C VAL A 77 -10.85 10.27 -0.03
N ASN A 78 -11.08 11.44 0.58
CA ASN A 78 -11.20 12.69 -0.16
C ASN A 78 -9.81 13.24 -0.52
N LEU A 79 -9.46 13.24 -1.82
CA LEU A 79 -8.17 13.74 -2.33
C LEU A 79 -8.04 15.27 -2.35
N GLU A 80 -9.09 16.00 -2.01
CA GLU A 80 -9.01 17.43 -1.74
C GLU A 80 -8.66 17.73 -0.27
N SER A 81 -8.77 16.73 0.61
CA SER A 81 -8.43 16.84 2.03
C SER A 81 -7.01 16.32 2.30
N LYS A 82 -6.04 17.23 2.49
CA LYS A 82 -4.66 16.88 2.89
C LYS A 82 -4.61 15.99 4.13
N LYS A 83 -5.51 16.24 5.09
CA LYS A 83 -5.63 15.46 6.33
C LYS A 83 -6.00 14.00 6.05
N GLU A 84 -6.91 13.75 5.11
CA GLU A 84 -7.31 12.39 4.74
C GLU A 84 -6.23 11.69 3.93
N ILE A 85 -5.58 12.38 2.99
CA ILE A 85 -4.42 11.86 2.26
C ILE A 85 -3.32 11.44 3.24
N ALA A 86 -2.97 12.30 4.20
CA ALA A 86 -1.97 11.99 5.21
C ALA A 86 -2.37 10.80 6.08
N LYS A 87 -3.64 10.69 6.50
CA LYS A 87 -4.15 9.53 7.24
C LYS A 87 -4.04 8.23 6.42
N PHE A 88 -4.36 8.27 5.13
CA PHE A 88 -4.23 7.10 4.26
C PHE A 88 -2.76 6.73 4.03
N TYR A 89 -1.87 7.72 3.88
CA TYR A 89 -0.43 7.47 3.84
C TYR A 89 0.08 6.78 5.12
N GLN A 90 -0.38 7.21 6.29
CA GLN A 90 -0.07 6.57 7.57
C GLN A 90 -0.62 5.14 7.65
N LEU A 91 -1.78 4.86 7.05
CA LEU A 91 -2.29 3.50 6.92
C LEU A 91 -1.33 2.62 6.09
N ILE A 92 -0.87 3.11 4.93
CA ILE A 92 0.10 2.39 4.09
C ILE A 92 1.37 2.06 4.90
N TRP A 93 1.89 3.03 5.67
CA TRP A 93 3.04 2.79 6.54
C TRP A 93 2.80 1.72 7.61
N LYS A 94 1.65 1.73 8.27
CA LYS A 94 1.31 0.71 9.28
C LYS A 94 1.23 -0.67 8.66
N MET A 95 0.64 -0.78 7.48
CA MET A 95 0.59 -2.04 6.72
C MET A 95 1.98 -2.50 6.31
N PHE A 96 2.82 -1.61 5.80
CA PHE A 96 4.21 -1.92 5.49
C PHE A 96 4.99 -2.43 6.71
N PHE A 97 4.83 -1.80 7.88
CA PHE A 97 5.44 -2.29 9.11
C PHE A 97 4.87 -3.64 9.59
N LEU A 98 3.59 -3.91 9.32
CA LEU A 98 2.97 -5.20 9.64
C LEU A 98 3.63 -6.35 8.87
N GLU A 99 4.10 -6.11 7.64
CA GLU A 99 4.79 -7.14 6.84
C GLU A 99 6.07 -7.66 7.50
N TYR A 100 6.79 -6.81 8.25
CA TYR A 100 7.96 -7.22 9.03
C TYR A 100 7.63 -8.20 10.15
N LEU A 101 6.36 -8.26 10.59
CA LEU A 101 5.88 -9.26 11.55
C LEU A 101 5.32 -10.49 10.84
N ILE A 102 4.55 -10.29 9.77
CA ILE A 102 3.90 -11.38 9.03
C ILE A 102 4.94 -12.37 8.50
N PHE A 103 6.02 -11.88 7.87
CA PHE A 103 6.97 -12.77 7.20
C PHE A 103 7.72 -13.70 8.19
N PRO A 104 8.34 -13.21 9.28
CA PRO A 104 8.96 -14.09 10.28
C PRO A 104 7.96 -15.03 10.96
N ILE A 105 6.74 -14.57 11.25
CA ILE A 105 5.70 -15.43 11.84
C ILE A 105 5.30 -16.54 10.86
N SER A 106 5.17 -16.23 9.56
CA SER A 106 4.84 -17.23 8.54
C SER A 106 5.92 -18.32 8.41
N ALA A 107 7.19 -17.96 8.58
CA ALA A 107 8.30 -18.90 8.58
C ALA A 107 8.39 -19.71 9.89
N PHE A 108 8.10 -19.08 11.03
CA PHE A 108 8.10 -19.75 12.33
C PHE A 108 6.93 -20.75 12.50
N LEU A 109 5.78 -20.48 11.89
CA LEU A 109 4.60 -21.35 11.91
C LEU A 109 4.66 -22.48 10.86
N ASN A 110 5.75 -22.59 10.11
CA ASN A 110 5.94 -23.61 9.08
C ASN A 110 6.31 -24.97 9.68
#